data_AF-A0A2P5LNM6-F1
#
_entry.id   AF-A0A2P5LNM6-F1
#
_cell.length_a   1.000
_cell.length_b   1.000
_cell.length_c   1.000
_cell.angle_alpha   90.00
_cell.angle_beta   90.00
_cell.angle_gamma   90.00
#
_symmetry.space_group_name_H-M   'P 1'
#
loop_
_entity.id
_entity.type
_entity.pdbx_description
1 polymer ?
#
loop_
_entity_poly.entity_id
_entity_poly.type
_entity_poly.pdbx_seq_one_letter_code
_entity_poly.pdbx_strand_id
1 'polypeptide(L)' 'ADGEILIFEAQDLTPEIEDSIFFAAPGGARKCAQIIVRGAAAAGAEIAWSFRRRAGAKVPPGGKVC' A
#
# COMPACT_ATOMS: atom_id res chain seq x y z
N ALA A 1 -9.28 10.36 6.68
CA ALA A 1 -9.17 9.22 5.77
C ALA A 1 -10.58 8.73 5.55
N ASP A 2 -11.12 8.95 4.35
CA ASP A 2 -12.57 9.08 4.14
C ASP A 2 -13.26 7.74 3.81
N GLY A 3 -12.56 6.64 4.14
CA GLY A 3 -12.97 5.27 3.81
C GLY A 3 -12.88 4.94 2.32
N GLU A 4 -12.23 5.76 1.50
CA GLU A 4 -12.04 5.47 0.07
C GLU A 4 -11.19 4.21 -0.12
N ILE A 5 -11.58 3.36 -1.07
CA ILE A 5 -10.74 2.23 -1.49
C ILE A 5 -9.92 2.64 -2.71
N LEU A 6 -8.61 2.53 -2.57
CA LEU A 6 -7.65 2.73 -3.65
C LEU A 6 -7.14 1.37 -4.15
N ILE A 7 -6.91 1.29 -5.45
CA ILE A 7 -6.21 0.18 -6.10
C ILE A 7 -4.80 0.67 -6.37
N PHE A 8 -3.81 -0.10 -5.90
CA PHE A 8 -2.41 0.10 -6.21
C PHE A 8 -1.99 -0.88 -7.30
N GLU A 9 -1.29 -0.39 -8.31
CA GLU A 9 -0.78 -1.18 -9.42
C GLU A 9 0.68 -0.78 -9.68
N ALA A 10 1.56 -1.77 -9.86
CA ALA A 10 2.95 -1.58 -10.27
C ALA A 10 3.17 -2.36 -11.58
N GLN A 11 3.75 -1.73 -12.58
CA GLN A 11 3.90 -2.35 -13.90
C GLN A 11 4.75 -3.62 -13.82
N ASP A 12 4.23 -4.72 -14.37
CA ASP A 12 4.89 -6.03 -14.46
C ASP A 12 5.33 -6.65 -13.11
N LEU A 13 4.84 -6.11 -11.99
CA LEU A 13 5.20 -6.52 -10.64
C LEU A 13 3.96 -6.84 -9.83
N THR A 14 4.06 -7.84 -8.95
CA THR A 14 2.99 -8.20 -8.02
C THR A 14 3.25 -7.55 -6.66
N PRO A 15 2.44 -6.56 -6.25
CA PRO A 15 2.60 -5.94 -4.94
C PRO A 15 2.18 -6.89 -3.81
N GLU A 16 2.94 -6.89 -2.73
CA GLU A 16 2.64 -7.60 -1.49
C GLU A 16 2.28 -6.59 -0.39
N ILE A 17 1.50 -7.00 0.61
CA ILE A 17 1.31 -6.22 1.84
C ILE A 17 2.10 -6.87 2.96
N GLU A 18 2.97 -6.09 3.60
CA GLU A 18 3.65 -6.51 4.82
C GLU A 18 3.01 -5.83 6.03
N ASP A 19 2.36 -6.64 6.87
CA ASP A 19 1.76 -6.21 8.12
C ASP A 19 2.77 -6.20 9.27
N SER A 20 2.55 -5.34 10.27
CA SER A 20 3.26 -5.34 11.55
C SER A 20 4.65 -4.72 11.54
N ILE A 21 4.82 -3.66 10.74
CA ILE A 21 6.02 -2.83 10.79
C ILE A 21 5.81 -1.77 11.88
N PHE A 22 6.84 -1.52 12.69
CA PHE A 22 6.85 -0.44 13.67
C PHE A 22 7.88 0.59 13.24
N PHE A 23 7.42 1.70 12.66
CA PHE A 23 8.31 2.82 12.41
C PHE A 23 8.60 3.57 13.71
N ALA A 24 9.87 3.91 13.92
CA ALA A 24 10.23 4.95 14.87
C ALA A 24 9.77 6.30 14.30
N ALA A 25 8.54 6.69 14.60
CA ALA A 25 8.01 8.02 14.31
C ALA A 25 8.00 8.87 15.60
N PRO A 26 8.05 10.21 15.52
CA PRO A 26 8.01 11.08 16.71
C PRO A 26 6.82 10.85 17.65
N GLY A 27 5.74 10.23 17.15
CA GLY A 27 4.55 9.86 17.93
C GLY A 27 4.58 8.45 18.56
N GLY A 28 5.71 7.74 18.51
CA GLY A 28 5.84 6.38 19.03
C GLY A 28 5.44 5.29 18.02
N ALA A 29 5.60 4.04 18.42
CA ALA A 29 5.33 2.87 17.59
C ALA A 29 3.84 2.78 17.24
N ARG A 30 3.52 2.89 15.95
CA ARG A 30 2.15 2.76 15.43
C ARG A 30 2.06 1.52 14.55
N LYS A 31 0.98 0.74 14.71
CA LYS A 31 0.68 -0.32 13.75
C LYS A 31 0.54 0.29 12.36
N CYS A 32 1.34 -0.20 11.42
CA CYS A 32 1.27 0.16 10.02
C CYS A 32 1.44 -1.08 9.14
N ALA A 33 1.14 -0.90 7.86
CA ALA A 33 1.41 -1.86 6.82
C ALA A 33 2.21 -1.16 5.71
N GLN A 34 3.01 -1.91 4.97
CA GLN A 34 3.72 -1.45 3.78
C GLN A 34 3.24 -2.17 2.53
N ILE A 35 3.27 -1.46 1.40
CA ILE A 35 3.15 -2.08 0.08
C ILE A 35 4.58 -2.40 -0.38
N ILE A 36 4.87 -3.67 -0.59
CA ILE A 36 6.18 -4.16 -1.04
C ILE A 36 6.11 -4.48 -2.52
N VAL A 37 7.11 -3.99 -3.26
CA VAL A 37 7.32 -4.31 -4.67
C VAL A 37 8.71 -4.93 -4.79
N ARG A 38 8.79 -6.16 -5.30
CA ARG A 38 10.05 -6.90 -5.43
C ARG A 38 10.58 -6.81 -6.86
N GLY A 39 11.87 -6.58 -7.01
CA GLY A 39 12.53 -6.55 -8.31
C GLY A 39 14.04 -6.60 -8.16
N ALA A 40 14.74 -6.84 -9.26
CA ALA A 40 16.19 -6.76 -9.28
C ALA A 40 16.63 -5.29 -9.18
N ALA A 41 17.35 -4.94 -8.12
CA ALA A 41 17.97 -3.63 -8.00
C ALA A 41 19.20 -3.57 -8.93
N ALA A 42 19.03 -2.95 -10.09
CA ALA A 42 20.08 -2.69 -11.06
C ALA A 42 20.29 -1.18 -11.23
N ALA A 43 21.45 -0.78 -11.73
CA ALA A 43 21.68 0.62 -12.10
C ALA A 43 20.66 1.03 -13.18
N GLY A 44 19.91 2.11 -12.93
CA GLY A 44 18.85 2.56 -13.82
C GLY A 44 17.54 1.76 -13.71
N ALA A 45 17.38 0.91 -12.70
CA ALA A 45 16.09 0.30 -12.42
C ALA A 45 15.06 1.37 -12.05
N GLU A 46 13.98 1.43 -12.81
CA GLU A 46 12.83 2.30 -12.55
C GLU A 46 11.60 1.46 -12.25
N ILE A 47 10.70 2.03 -11.44
CA ILE A 47 9.41 1.41 -11.12
C ILE A 47 8.31 2.38 -11.51
N ALA A 48 7.49 1.99 -12.49
CA ALA A 48 6.25 2.69 -12.80
C ALA A 48 5.12 2.11 -11.93
N TRP A 49 4.40 2.99 -11.22
CA TRP A 49 3.30 2.61 -10.35
C TRP A 49 2.20 3.67 -10.36
N SER A 50 0.99 3.28 -9.94
CA SER A 50 -0.14 4.20 -9.82
C SER A 50 -1.07 3.86 -8.67
N PHE A 51 -1.82 4.87 -8.22
CA PHE A 51 -3.02 4.70 -7.40
C PHE A 51 -4.24 5.16 -8.18
N ARG A 52 -5.31 4.39 -8.12
CA ARG A 52 -6.62 4.82 -8.62
C ARG A 52 -7.72 4.50 -7.63
N ARG A 53 -8.73 5.37 -7.58
CA ARG A 53 -9.93 5.11 -6.79
C ARG A 53 -10.71 3.95 -7.40
N ARG A 54 -11.19 3.03 -6.57
CA ARG A 54 -12.16 2.02 -7.00
C ARG A 54 -13.55 2.65 -6.98
N ALA A 55 -14.20 2.72 -8.15
CA ALA A 55 -15.53 3.31 -8.28
C ALA A 55 -16.55 2.63 -7.34
N GLY A 56 -17.33 3.43 -6.61
CA GLY A 56 -18.37 2.96 -5.69
C GLY A 56 -17.85 2.26 -4.43
N ALA A 57 -16.54 2.20 -4.21
CA ALA A 57 -15.95 1.44 -3.13
C ALA A 57 -15.61 2.36 -1.94
N LYS A 58 -16.46 2.30 -0.92
CA LYS A 58 -16.23 2.89 0.39
C LYS A 58 -16.18 1.77 1.42
N VAL A 59 -15.17 1.78 2.28
CA VAL A 59 -15.12 0.87 3.43
C VAL A 59 -16.29 1.22 4.34
N PRO A 60 -17.23 0.29 4.61
CA PRO A 60 -18.30 0.52 5.55
C PRO A 60 -17.73 0.87 6.93
N PRO A 61 -18.42 1.70 7.74
CA PRO A 61 -17.99 1.96 9.11
C PRO A 61 -17.86 0.62 9.86
N GLY A 62 -16.64 0.27 10.30
CA GLY A 62 -16.35 -0.99 11.00
C GLY A 62 -16.04 -2.22 10.12
N GLY A 63 -16.08 -2.09 8.79
CA GLY A 63 -15.69 -3.17 7.88
C GLY A 63 -14.16 -3.32 7.82
N LYS A 64 -13.65 -4.52 8.10
CA LYS A 64 -12.26 -4.85 7.74
C LYS A 64 -12.21 -5.12 6.24
N VAL A 65 -11.17 -4.59 5.59
CA VAL A 65 -10.80 -5.02 4.24
C VAL A 65 -10.24 -6.43 4.37
N CYS A 66 -10.91 -7.40 3.72
CA CYS A 66 -10.44 -8.78 3.63
C CYS A 66 -9.25 -8.89 2.68
#